data_AF-A0A949T0J3-F1
#
_entry.id   AF-A0A949T0J3-F1
#
_cell.length_a   1.000
_cell.length_b   1.000
_cell.length_c   1.000
_cell.angle_alpha   90.00
_cell.angle_beta   90.00
_cell.angle_gamma   90.00
#
_symmetry.space_group_name_H-M   'P 1'
#
loop_
_entity.id
_entity.type
_entity.pdbx_description
1 polymer ?
#
loop_
_entity_poly.entity_id
_entity_poly.type
_entity_poly.pdbx_seq_one_letter_code
_entity_poly.pdbx_strand_id
1 'polypeptide(L)'
;MSRLREPPRLVQWTKRGQTDWYIFYTDYTSGTPKRKRVLCEALGAVNAEQRRDKLNAFKDKEVFERADALKQGGVLAFDSPLLAEIKNYRDDVTQRGKTRETNPESRQGLSSQSIRAINDALDHFETWLKRPGQKALATGHLDRQTLQKYFDHLATTPGLRGKTKIQRSAATLNHHRRIVRACLRWINSLRPRRFPDFEELAVAFKPVGGGHRVAKAYSPQQLVDFAEAALAIDRGERRVEIERTKAKFGNAEAFEMGIYQRPATPIAQLFLLLVLTGCRRQEALDLKWSNVDFERKGITIYAQKTGRERFVPLAGAAEGEVAPKFLQLLKVWSSKTEREFVLPHNDIPAPAFAKSAWADACQRAGVQISPQRLRQNFTSYGASMGVSASTCALWQGHSTVIAERHYRAPVPSRKKAPTFEKAMGLDTLISELTAEAKAAHEGG
;
A
#
# COMPACT_ATOMS: atom_id res chain seq x y z
N MET A 1 -17.88 -17.68 38.87
CA MET A 1 -17.01 -18.27 39.90
C MET A 1 -15.57 -18.32 39.41
N SER A 2 -14.72 -17.44 39.94
CA SER A 2 -13.27 -17.44 39.68
C SER A 2 -12.67 -18.74 40.22
N ARG A 3 -12.15 -19.61 39.36
CA ARG A 3 -11.47 -20.84 39.81
C ARG A 3 -10.15 -20.45 40.49
N LEU A 4 -9.88 -21.04 41.66
CA LEU A 4 -8.61 -20.89 42.38
C LEU A 4 -7.42 -21.14 41.42
N ARG A 5 -6.43 -20.26 41.46
CA ARG A 5 -5.21 -20.35 40.65
C ARG A 5 -4.40 -21.57 41.09
N GLU A 6 -4.04 -22.44 40.15
CA GLU A 6 -3.20 -23.62 40.42
C GLU A 6 -1.74 -23.31 40.10
N PRO A 7 -0.80 -23.50 41.04
CA PRO A 7 0.62 -23.24 40.81
C PRO A 7 1.21 -24.22 39.77
N PRO A 8 2.29 -23.82 39.08
CA PRO A 8 3.04 -24.70 38.20
C PRO A 8 3.38 -26.01 38.89
N ARG A 9 3.06 -27.12 38.23
CA ARG A 9 3.35 -28.47 38.75
C ARG A 9 3.89 -29.39 37.68
N LEU A 10 4.78 -30.26 38.10
CA LEU A 10 5.31 -31.35 37.30
C LEU A 10 4.31 -32.50 37.34
N VAL A 11 3.92 -33.01 36.18
CA VAL A 11 2.97 -34.13 36.06
C VAL A 11 3.51 -35.12 35.05
N GLN A 12 3.59 -36.38 35.45
CA GLN A 12 3.85 -37.49 34.55
C GLN A 12 2.53 -37.82 33.84
N TRP A 13 2.53 -37.77 32.50
CA TRP A 13 1.31 -37.95 31.72
C TRP A 13 1.56 -38.91 30.56
N THR A 14 0.79 -40.00 30.53
CA THR A 14 0.88 -41.02 29.49
C THR A 14 -0.05 -40.67 28.35
N LYS A 15 0.49 -40.60 27.14
CA LYS A 15 -0.29 -40.37 25.92
C LYS A 15 0.16 -41.35 24.84
N ARG A 16 -0.76 -42.16 24.33
CA ARG A 16 -0.50 -43.18 23.27
C ARG A 16 0.63 -44.15 23.64
N GLY A 17 0.64 -44.65 24.87
CA GLY A 17 1.62 -45.66 25.33
C GLY A 17 2.98 -45.11 25.76
N GLN A 18 3.29 -43.84 25.46
CA GLN A 18 4.51 -43.18 25.94
C GLN A 18 4.22 -42.33 27.17
N THR A 19 5.08 -42.43 28.18
CA THR A 19 4.94 -41.72 29.45
C THR A 19 6.03 -40.64 29.57
N ASP A 20 5.62 -39.38 29.43
CA ASP A 20 6.54 -38.24 29.49
C ASP A 20 6.21 -37.29 30.64
N TRP A 21 7.17 -36.42 30.97
CA TRP A 21 7.03 -35.40 32.01
C TRP A 21 6.61 -34.06 31.40
N TYR A 22 5.58 -33.46 31.97
CA TYR A 22 5.05 -32.15 31.56
C TYR A 22 5.05 -31.18 32.74
N ILE A 23 5.29 -29.90 32.44
CA ILE A 23 4.99 -28.80 33.35
C ILE A 23 3.62 -28.23 32.95
N PHE A 24 2.65 -28.34 33.85
CA PHE A 24 1.37 -27.67 33.73
C PHE A 24 1.47 -26.32 34.42
N TYR A 25 1.06 -25.26 33.73
CA TYR A 25 1.02 -23.90 34.27
C TYR A 25 -0.15 -23.13 33.66
N THR A 26 -0.54 -22.04 34.31
CA THR A 26 -1.56 -21.13 33.76
C THR A 26 -0.86 -19.93 33.16
N ASP A 27 -1.13 -19.65 31.88
CA ASP A 27 -0.63 -18.46 31.21
C ASP A 27 -1.59 -17.30 31.45
N TYR A 28 -1.11 -16.30 32.18
CA TYR A 28 -1.82 -15.06 32.48
C TYR A 28 -1.45 -13.92 31.52
N THR A 29 -0.49 -14.13 30.61
CA THR A 29 0.01 -13.08 29.70
C THR A 29 -0.88 -12.89 28.47
N SER A 30 -1.65 -13.90 28.08
CA SER A 30 -2.49 -13.92 26.87
C SER A 30 -3.99 -13.77 27.17
N GLY A 31 -4.43 -12.59 27.61
CA GLY A 31 -5.85 -12.29 27.82
C GLY A 31 -6.45 -13.07 28.99
N THR A 32 -7.52 -13.83 28.76
CA THR A 32 -8.11 -14.72 29.79
C THR A 32 -7.12 -15.83 30.20
N PRO A 33 -6.98 -16.14 31.51
CA PRO A 33 -6.04 -17.14 31.97
C PRO A 33 -6.29 -18.51 31.32
N LYS A 34 -5.29 -19.04 30.60
CA LYS A 34 -5.40 -20.34 29.91
C LYS A 34 -4.41 -21.35 30.49
N ARG A 35 -4.89 -22.54 30.82
CA ARG A 35 -4.02 -23.66 31.21
C ARG A 35 -3.20 -24.11 30.00
N LYS A 36 -1.89 -24.11 30.14
CA LYS A 36 -0.94 -24.61 29.16
C LYS A 36 -0.13 -25.74 29.78
N ARG A 37 0.43 -26.57 28.90
CA ARG A 37 1.37 -27.61 29.28
C ARG A 37 2.54 -27.57 28.30
N VAL A 38 3.73 -27.81 28.82
CA VAL A 38 4.95 -27.91 28.02
C VAL A 38 5.68 -29.19 28.42
N LEU A 39 6.17 -29.91 27.41
CA LEU A 39 6.97 -31.11 27.58
C LEU A 39 8.33 -30.73 28.17
N CYS A 40 8.78 -31.41 29.23
CA CYS A 40 10.07 -31.12 29.87
C CYS A 40 11.25 -31.31 28.92
N GLU A 41 11.19 -32.32 28.05
CA GLU A 41 12.23 -32.60 27.05
C GLU A 41 12.37 -31.45 26.03
N ALA A 42 11.27 -30.83 25.61
CA ALA A 42 11.28 -29.66 24.73
C ALA A 42 11.93 -28.42 25.39
N LEU A 43 12.06 -28.42 26.72
CA LEU A 43 12.76 -27.39 27.49
C LEU A 43 14.22 -27.77 27.79
N GLY A 44 14.71 -28.88 27.23
CA GLY A 44 16.04 -29.42 27.45
C GLY A 44 16.22 -30.09 28.81
N ALA A 45 15.13 -30.46 29.50
CA ALA A 45 15.20 -31.11 30.81
C ALA A 45 14.99 -32.62 30.69
N VAL A 46 16.10 -33.37 30.64
CA VAL A 46 16.12 -34.82 30.45
C VAL A 46 16.21 -35.59 31.76
N ASN A 47 16.83 -35.03 32.81
CA ASN A 47 16.95 -35.66 34.12
C ASN A 47 16.03 -35.04 35.20
N ALA A 48 15.92 -35.68 36.37
CA ALA A 48 15.01 -35.26 37.43
C ALA A 48 15.37 -33.88 38.04
N GLU A 49 16.65 -33.56 38.11
CA GLU A 49 17.17 -32.30 38.65
C GLU A 49 16.85 -31.13 37.71
N GLN A 50 17.17 -31.26 36.42
CA GLN A 50 16.82 -30.28 35.38
C GLN A 50 15.31 -30.04 35.30
N ARG A 51 14.48 -31.08 35.50
CA ARG A 51 13.01 -30.92 35.55
C ARG A 51 12.57 -30.07 36.74
N ARG A 52 13.21 -30.23 37.90
CA ARG A 52 12.97 -29.41 39.10
C ARG A 52 13.44 -27.97 38.90
N ASP A 53 14.60 -27.76 38.26
CA ASP A 53 15.11 -26.42 37.96
C ASP A 53 14.19 -25.67 37.01
N LYS A 54 13.71 -26.33 35.94
CA LYS A 54 12.72 -25.73 35.05
C LYS A 54 11.41 -25.44 35.79
N LEU A 55 10.94 -26.34 36.66
CA LEU A 55 9.75 -26.08 37.47
C LEU A 55 9.94 -24.86 38.38
N ASN A 56 11.09 -24.73 39.04
CA ASN A 56 11.43 -23.60 39.91
C ASN A 56 11.51 -22.30 39.11
N ALA A 57 12.14 -22.29 37.94
CA ALA A 57 12.13 -21.12 37.05
C ALA A 57 10.72 -20.68 36.63
N PHE A 58 9.79 -21.63 36.43
CA PHE A 58 8.39 -21.32 36.18
C PHE A 58 7.66 -20.76 37.42
N LYS A 59 7.99 -21.25 38.62
CA LYS A 59 7.48 -20.71 39.89
C LYS A 59 8.03 -19.30 40.17
N ASP A 60 9.32 -19.08 39.96
CA ASP A 60 9.97 -17.78 40.15
C ASP A 60 9.42 -16.73 39.19
N LYS A 61 9.17 -17.12 37.94
CA LYS A 61 8.48 -16.28 36.97
C LYS A 61 7.07 -15.90 37.45
N GLU A 62 6.32 -16.85 38.00
CA GLU A 62 4.98 -16.58 38.54
C GLU A 62 5.03 -15.69 39.79
N VAL A 63 6.01 -15.89 40.68
CA VAL A 63 6.24 -15.03 41.85
C VAL A 63 6.62 -13.62 41.43
N PHE A 64 7.47 -13.46 40.40
CA PHE A 64 7.82 -12.17 39.82
C PHE A 64 6.60 -11.49 39.19
N GLU A 65 5.82 -12.21 38.38
CA GLU A 65 4.56 -11.69 37.81
C GLU A 65 3.53 -11.32 38.89
N ARG A 66 3.48 -12.08 40.01
CA ARG A 66 2.62 -11.79 41.16
C ARG A 66 3.11 -10.58 41.95
N ALA A 67 4.42 -10.44 42.14
CA ALA A 67 5.04 -9.28 42.79
C ALA A 67 4.89 -8.01 41.94
N ASP A 68 4.94 -8.13 40.61
CA ASP A 68 4.67 -7.05 39.66
C ASP A 68 3.17 -6.66 39.71
N ALA A 69 2.26 -7.64 39.74
CA ALA A 69 0.83 -7.39 39.92
C ALA A 69 0.47 -6.79 41.31
N LEU A 70 1.22 -7.12 42.37
CA LEU A 70 1.07 -6.52 43.70
C LEU A 70 1.68 -5.10 43.76
N LYS A 71 2.80 -4.84 43.06
CA LYS A 71 3.36 -3.49 42.88
C LYS A 71 2.46 -2.58 42.04
N GLN A 72 1.58 -3.14 41.21
CA GLN A 72 0.54 -2.42 40.46
C GLN A 72 -0.62 -1.92 41.35
N GLY A 73 -0.57 -2.15 42.67
CA GLY A 73 -1.51 -1.64 43.67
C GLY A 73 -1.17 -0.27 44.28
N GLY A 74 -0.72 0.70 43.47
CA GLY A 74 -0.51 2.07 43.93
C GLY A 74 0.11 2.98 42.87
N VAL A 75 -0.74 3.76 42.20
CA VAL A 75 -0.45 4.87 41.25
C VAL A 75 -0.29 4.49 39.74
N LEU A 76 -1.42 4.63 39.01
CA LEU A 76 -1.55 5.34 37.71
C LEU A 76 -0.91 4.78 36.40
N ALA A 77 -0.73 3.47 36.21
CA ALA A 77 -0.29 2.96 34.88
C ALA A 77 -1.30 3.24 33.74
N PHE A 78 -2.59 3.25 34.08
CA PHE A 78 -3.70 3.54 33.18
C PHE A 78 -4.03 5.03 33.07
N ASP A 79 -3.54 5.86 33.99
CA ASP A 79 -3.86 7.29 34.01
C ASP A 79 -2.84 8.15 33.24
N SER A 80 -2.01 7.49 32.42
CA SER A 80 -1.12 8.19 31.50
C SER A 80 -1.94 9.02 30.50
N PRO A 81 -1.61 10.30 30.28
CA PRO A 81 -2.32 11.12 29.30
C PRO A 81 -2.23 10.50 27.90
N LEU A 82 -3.36 10.20 27.28
CA LEU A 82 -3.40 9.54 25.97
C LEU A 82 -2.63 10.33 24.90
N LEU A 83 -2.71 11.66 24.96
CA LEU A 83 -1.95 12.55 24.07
C LEU A 83 -0.44 12.42 24.23
N ALA A 84 0.07 12.17 25.44
CA ALA A 84 1.49 11.96 25.67
C ALA A 84 1.96 10.63 25.05
N GLU A 85 1.16 9.57 25.19
CA GLU A 85 1.48 8.27 24.59
C GLU A 85 1.38 8.27 23.06
N ILE A 86 0.46 9.05 22.48
CA ILE A 86 0.41 9.28 21.03
C ILE A 86 1.67 10.01 20.54
N LYS A 87 2.18 10.98 21.31
CA LYS A 87 3.44 11.67 21.00
C LYS A 87 4.61 10.68 20.99
N ASN A 88 4.72 9.80 22.00
CA ASN A 88 5.74 8.75 22.03
C ASN A 88 5.69 7.86 20.77
N TYR A 89 4.48 7.51 20.31
CA TYR A 89 4.32 6.75 19.07
C TYR A 89 4.75 7.53 17.82
N ARG A 90 4.55 8.85 17.76
CA ARG A 90 5.08 9.68 16.65
C ARG A 90 6.60 9.71 16.65
N ASP A 91 7.21 9.75 17.82
CA ASP A 91 8.66 9.72 17.96
C ASP A 91 9.21 8.38 17.43
N ASP A 92 8.58 7.24 17.78
CA ASP A 92 8.88 5.92 17.18
C ASP A 92 8.73 5.93 15.65
N VAL A 93 7.63 6.47 15.12
CA VAL A 93 7.38 6.56 13.68
C VAL A 93 8.47 7.39 12.97
N THR A 94 8.93 8.46 13.61
CA THR A 94 10.00 9.32 13.09
C THR A 94 11.35 8.59 13.09
N GLN A 95 11.67 7.86 14.17
CA GLN A 95 12.90 7.05 14.23
C GLN A 95 12.88 5.96 13.15
N ARG A 96 11.75 5.29 12.94
CA ARG A 96 11.59 4.30 11.86
C ARG A 96 11.71 4.92 10.47
N GLY A 97 11.39 6.20 10.32
CA GLY A 97 11.71 6.96 9.10
C GLY A 97 13.21 7.07 8.88
N LYS A 98 13.94 7.52 9.90
CA LYS A 98 15.41 7.63 9.86
C LYS A 98 16.09 6.28 9.59
N THR A 99 15.61 5.19 10.21
CA THR A 99 16.10 3.84 9.95
C THR A 99 16.00 3.44 8.48
N ARG A 100 14.96 3.91 7.76
CA ARG A 100 14.82 3.63 6.32
C ARG A 100 15.75 4.49 5.47
N GLU A 101 16.02 5.72 5.89
CA GLU A 101 16.98 6.59 5.20
C GLU A 101 18.40 6.02 5.29
N THR A 102 18.79 5.48 6.45
CA THR A 102 20.11 4.87 6.65
C THR A 102 20.19 3.45 6.08
N ASN A 103 19.11 2.67 6.16
CA ASN A 103 19.03 1.32 5.60
C ASN A 103 17.71 1.14 4.84
N PRO A 104 17.69 1.38 3.51
CA PRO A 104 16.50 1.27 2.67
C PRO A 104 15.83 -0.11 2.68
N GLU A 105 16.60 -1.17 2.93
CA GLU A 105 16.12 -2.57 2.96
C GLU A 105 15.62 -3.00 4.35
N SER A 106 15.78 -2.16 5.37
CA SER A 106 15.32 -2.48 6.72
C SER A 106 13.81 -2.76 6.77
N ARG A 107 13.46 -3.96 7.26
CA ARG A 107 12.06 -4.38 7.46
C ARG A 107 11.31 -3.51 8.47
N GLN A 108 12.02 -2.84 9.37
CA GLN A 108 11.41 -2.00 10.42
C GLN A 108 11.20 -0.55 9.97
N GLY A 109 11.87 -0.13 8.90
CA GLY A 109 11.84 1.23 8.38
C GLY A 109 10.51 1.61 7.72
N LEU A 110 10.07 2.85 7.90
CA LEU A 110 8.84 3.39 7.31
C LEU A 110 9.15 4.35 6.16
N SER A 111 8.36 4.28 5.08
CA SER A 111 8.49 5.22 3.97
C SER A 111 7.94 6.61 4.32
N SER A 112 8.47 7.66 3.69
CA SER A 112 8.01 9.04 3.88
C SER A 112 6.50 9.20 3.60
N GLN A 113 5.97 8.47 2.62
CA GLN A 113 4.53 8.44 2.34
C GLN A 113 3.73 7.80 3.48
N SER A 114 4.23 6.72 4.09
CA SER A 114 3.57 6.06 5.22
C SER A 114 3.57 6.96 6.45
N ILE A 115 4.69 7.63 6.72
CA ILE A 115 4.83 8.60 7.83
C ILE A 115 3.83 9.75 7.66
N ARG A 116 3.74 10.34 6.46
CA ARG A 116 2.75 11.39 6.16
C ARG A 116 1.32 10.92 6.42
N ALA A 117 0.97 9.70 5.99
CA ALA A 117 -0.36 9.15 6.22
C ALA A 117 -0.65 8.88 7.70
N ILE A 118 0.35 8.37 8.45
CA ILE A 118 0.23 8.17 9.89
C ILE A 118 0.01 9.50 10.61
N ASN A 119 0.85 10.50 10.32
CA ASN A 119 0.75 11.82 10.93
C ASN A 119 -0.58 12.50 10.62
N ASP A 120 -1.05 12.47 9.36
CA ASP A 120 -2.36 13.03 9.00
C ASP A 120 -3.50 12.38 9.81
N ALA A 121 -3.49 11.05 9.97
CA ALA A 121 -4.51 10.38 10.75
C ALA A 121 -4.44 10.70 12.25
N LEU A 122 -3.23 10.80 12.81
CA LEU A 122 -3.02 11.17 14.21
C LEU A 122 -3.33 12.63 14.47
N ASP A 123 -3.05 13.55 13.54
CA ASP A 123 -3.40 14.97 13.65
C ASP A 123 -4.90 15.12 13.82
N HIS A 124 -5.71 14.45 12.99
CA HIS A 124 -7.17 14.46 13.13
C HIS A 124 -7.63 13.89 14.49
N PHE A 125 -6.96 12.85 15.00
CA PHE A 125 -7.32 12.24 16.28
C PHE A 125 -6.97 13.16 17.45
N GLU A 126 -5.79 13.75 17.45
CA GLU A 126 -5.36 14.71 18.48
C GLU A 126 -6.19 15.99 18.48
N THR A 127 -6.48 16.56 17.31
CA THR A 127 -7.36 17.73 17.20
C THR A 127 -8.75 17.43 17.78
N TRP A 128 -9.24 16.20 17.61
CA TRP A 128 -10.51 15.79 18.22
C TRP A 128 -10.40 15.67 19.74
N LEU A 129 -9.34 15.04 20.26
CA LEU A 129 -9.08 14.89 21.69
C LEU A 129 -8.86 16.22 22.43
N LYS A 130 -8.36 17.26 21.75
CA LYS A 130 -8.06 18.59 22.31
C LYS A 130 -9.25 19.57 22.26
N ARG A 131 -10.45 19.11 21.94
CA ARG A 131 -11.60 20.01 21.77
C ARG A 131 -11.99 20.72 23.06
N PRO A 132 -12.44 21.99 22.97
CA PRO A 132 -12.99 22.69 24.12
C PRO A 132 -14.12 21.87 24.74
N GLY A 133 -14.04 21.63 26.05
CA GLY A 133 -15.04 20.86 26.81
C GLY A 133 -14.80 19.35 26.88
N GLN A 134 -13.80 18.78 26.18
CA GLN A 134 -13.35 17.41 26.45
C GLN A 134 -12.34 17.39 27.61
N LYS A 135 -12.58 16.52 28.61
CA LYS A 135 -11.58 16.25 29.65
C LYS A 135 -10.35 15.60 29.02
N ALA A 136 -9.17 15.93 29.54
CA ALA A 136 -7.93 15.26 29.16
C ALA A 136 -8.09 13.75 29.37
N LEU A 137 -8.12 13.01 28.27
CA LEU A 137 -8.41 11.58 28.30
C LEU A 137 -7.16 10.81 28.68
N ALA A 138 -7.23 10.04 29.77
CA ALA A 138 -6.19 9.09 30.11
C ALA A 138 -6.39 7.75 29.37
N THR A 139 -5.33 6.97 29.23
CA THR A 139 -5.36 5.69 28.51
C THR A 139 -6.40 4.70 29.06
N GLY A 140 -6.63 4.69 30.38
CA GLY A 140 -7.62 3.84 31.07
C GLY A 140 -9.07 4.27 30.89
N HIS A 141 -9.30 5.53 30.51
CA HIS A 141 -10.63 6.07 30.27
C HIS A 141 -11.05 6.01 28.80
N LEU A 142 -10.16 5.55 27.91
CA LEU A 142 -10.50 5.35 26.52
C LEU A 142 -11.38 4.11 26.38
N ASP A 143 -12.62 4.31 25.97
CA ASP A 143 -13.60 3.25 25.75
C ASP A 143 -14.04 3.14 24.29
N ARG A 144 -14.85 2.12 24.01
CA ARG A 144 -15.41 1.88 22.68
C ARG A 144 -16.27 3.06 22.20
N GLN A 145 -17.09 3.65 23.07
CA GLN A 145 -18.04 4.69 22.67
C GLN A 145 -17.32 5.98 22.27
N THR A 146 -16.26 6.34 22.98
CA THR A 146 -15.39 7.47 22.68
C THR A 146 -14.75 7.31 21.30
N LEU A 147 -14.22 6.13 20.98
CA LEU A 147 -13.67 5.85 19.65
C LEU A 147 -14.73 5.91 18.55
N GLN A 148 -15.94 5.40 18.80
CA GLN A 148 -17.04 5.48 17.83
C GLN A 148 -17.43 6.94 17.55
N LYS A 149 -17.59 7.75 18.60
CA LYS A 149 -17.85 9.20 18.49
C LYS A 149 -16.76 9.91 17.68
N TYR A 150 -15.49 9.54 17.87
CA TYR A 150 -14.39 10.06 17.05
C TYR A 150 -14.56 9.70 15.57
N PHE A 151 -14.85 8.45 15.24
CA PHE A 151 -14.97 8.04 13.84
C PHE A 151 -16.22 8.60 13.15
N ASP A 152 -17.32 8.76 13.87
CA ASP A 152 -18.54 9.41 13.35
C ASP A 152 -18.29 10.90 13.11
N HIS A 153 -17.56 11.53 14.03
CA HIS A 153 -17.08 12.88 13.86
C HIS A 153 -16.15 13.00 12.64
N LEU A 154 -15.18 12.10 12.50
CA LEU A 154 -14.26 12.05 11.37
C LEU A 154 -15.01 11.81 10.05
N ALA A 155 -16.15 11.13 10.02
CA ALA A 155 -16.92 10.96 8.79
C ALA A 155 -17.45 12.29 8.22
N THR A 156 -17.79 13.23 9.09
CA THR A 156 -18.54 14.46 8.75
C THR A 156 -17.68 15.74 8.74
N THR A 157 -16.47 15.67 9.26
CA THR A 157 -15.60 16.84 9.42
C THR A 157 -14.96 17.25 8.11
N PRO A 158 -14.76 18.55 7.83
CA PRO A 158 -13.88 18.96 6.75
C PRO A 158 -12.46 18.37 6.92
N GLY A 159 -11.68 18.32 5.84
CA GLY A 159 -10.24 18.04 5.97
C GLY A 159 -9.56 19.17 6.75
N LEU A 160 -8.46 18.88 7.46
CA LEU A 160 -7.65 19.90 8.18
C LEU A 160 -7.23 21.10 7.29
N ARG A 161 -7.26 20.93 5.96
CA ARG A 161 -6.83 21.93 4.94
C ARG A 161 -7.95 22.48 4.05
N GLY A 162 -9.24 22.20 4.33
CA GLY A 162 -10.34 22.59 3.45
C GLY A 162 -11.59 23.05 4.20
N LYS A 163 -12.25 24.10 3.72
CA LYS A 163 -13.49 24.67 4.32
C LYS A 163 -14.77 23.91 3.94
N THR A 164 -14.73 23.02 2.94
CA THR A 164 -15.91 22.30 2.46
C THR A 164 -16.17 21.03 3.28
N LYS A 165 -17.40 20.82 3.74
CA LYS A 165 -17.82 19.54 4.35
C LYS A 165 -17.67 18.43 3.30
N ILE A 166 -16.65 17.59 3.44
CA ILE A 166 -16.45 16.41 2.60
C ILE A 166 -16.93 15.22 3.42
N GLN A 167 -18.00 14.56 2.98
CA GLN A 167 -18.32 13.22 3.46
C GLN A 167 -17.14 12.30 3.10
N ARG A 168 -16.37 11.86 4.10
CA ARG A 168 -15.17 11.05 3.84
C ARG A 168 -15.59 9.68 3.28
N SER A 169 -14.85 9.20 2.28
CA SER A 169 -15.10 7.86 1.73
C SER A 169 -14.86 6.78 2.80
N ALA A 170 -15.60 5.66 2.72
CA ALA A 170 -15.39 4.51 3.59
C ALA A 170 -13.94 3.98 3.54
N ALA A 171 -13.29 4.06 2.36
CA ALA A 171 -11.89 3.68 2.21
C ALA A 171 -10.94 4.57 3.03
N THR A 172 -11.18 5.89 3.01
CA THR A 172 -10.45 6.87 3.82
C THR A 172 -10.69 6.60 5.31
N LEU A 173 -11.94 6.45 5.74
CA LEU A 173 -12.27 6.18 7.14
C LEU A 173 -11.62 4.88 7.65
N ASN A 174 -11.66 3.82 6.84
CA ASN A 174 -11.01 2.56 7.18
C ASN A 174 -9.49 2.68 7.24
N HIS A 175 -8.88 3.59 6.49
CA HIS A 175 -7.45 3.88 6.60
C HIS A 175 -7.10 4.53 7.94
N HIS A 176 -7.86 5.56 8.35
CA HIS A 176 -7.70 6.19 9.67
C HIS A 176 -7.93 5.18 10.81
N ARG A 177 -9.00 4.37 10.74
CA ARG A 177 -9.27 3.29 11.73
C ARG A 177 -8.06 2.36 11.87
N ARG A 178 -7.44 1.93 10.76
CA ARG A 178 -6.24 1.08 10.78
C ARG A 178 -5.04 1.75 11.45
N ILE A 179 -4.79 3.02 11.15
CA ILE A 179 -3.65 3.76 11.73
C ILE A 179 -3.87 3.97 13.23
N VAL A 180 -5.04 4.46 13.64
CA VAL A 180 -5.35 4.67 15.06
C VAL A 180 -5.28 3.35 15.83
N ARG A 181 -5.81 2.25 15.27
CA ARG A 181 -5.66 0.92 15.87
C ARG A 181 -4.20 0.50 16.05
N ALA A 182 -3.35 0.79 15.05
CA ALA A 182 -1.93 0.45 15.11
C ALA A 182 -1.21 1.27 16.20
N CYS A 183 -1.50 2.57 16.31
CA CYS A 183 -1.01 3.44 17.38
C CYS A 183 -1.41 2.91 18.76
N LEU A 184 -2.71 2.68 19.01
CA LEU A 184 -3.16 2.19 20.32
C LEU A 184 -2.62 0.79 20.63
N ARG A 185 -2.47 -0.08 19.62
CA ARG A 185 -1.85 -1.40 19.82
C ARG A 185 -0.37 -1.28 20.20
N TRP A 186 0.36 -0.35 19.60
CA TRP A 186 1.75 -0.07 19.98
C TRP A 186 1.82 0.44 21.42
N ILE A 187 0.98 1.40 21.79
CA ILE A 187 0.88 1.90 23.18
C ILE A 187 0.57 0.75 24.15
N ASN A 188 -0.33 -0.17 23.78
CA ASN A 188 -0.66 -1.34 24.59
C ASN A 188 0.48 -2.37 24.68
N SER A 189 1.39 -2.39 23.70
CA SER A 189 2.54 -3.31 23.69
C SER A 189 3.65 -2.88 24.64
N LEU A 190 3.67 -1.60 25.05
CA LEU A 190 4.61 -1.09 26.05
C LEU A 190 4.43 -1.80 27.41
N ARG A 191 5.46 -1.71 28.26
CA ARG A 191 5.43 -2.19 29.64
C ARG A 191 5.67 -0.99 30.57
N PRO A 192 4.79 -0.73 31.55
CA PRO A 192 3.56 -1.47 31.89
C PRO A 192 2.45 -1.31 30.83
N ARG A 193 1.44 -2.21 30.85
CA ARG A 193 0.30 -2.11 29.94
C ARG A 193 -0.48 -0.82 30.20
N ARG A 194 -0.94 -0.17 29.13
CA ARG A 194 -1.61 1.14 29.19
C ARG A 194 -3.13 1.09 29.09
N PHE A 195 -3.71 -0.02 28.63
CA PHE A 195 -5.16 -0.18 28.53
C PHE A 195 -5.61 -1.36 29.42
N PRO A 196 -6.70 -1.20 30.21
CA PRO A 196 -7.29 -2.29 30.98
C PRO A 196 -7.76 -3.44 30.08
N ASP A 197 -8.61 -3.14 29.08
CA ASP A 197 -9.23 -4.12 28.18
C ASP A 197 -9.15 -3.70 26.70
N PHE A 198 -7.95 -3.81 26.11
CA PHE A 198 -7.73 -3.43 24.71
C PHE A 198 -8.61 -4.20 23.70
N GLU A 199 -8.99 -5.44 24.02
CA GLU A 199 -9.85 -6.26 23.15
C GLU A 199 -11.26 -5.68 23.00
N GLU A 200 -11.77 -4.97 24.00
CA GLU A 200 -13.07 -4.30 23.89
C GLU A 200 -13.03 -3.13 22.90
N LEU A 201 -11.89 -2.44 22.83
CA LEU A 201 -11.64 -1.37 21.85
C LEU A 201 -11.59 -1.91 20.42
N ALA A 202 -11.18 -3.18 20.22
CA ALA A 202 -11.03 -3.78 18.91
C ALA A 202 -12.33 -3.71 18.07
N VAL A 203 -13.50 -3.72 18.72
CA VAL A 203 -14.80 -3.64 18.06
C VAL A 203 -15.03 -2.27 17.40
N ALA A 204 -14.53 -1.18 17.99
CA ALA A 204 -14.61 0.16 17.40
C ALA A 204 -13.77 0.29 16.12
N PHE A 205 -12.86 -0.65 15.84
CA PHE A 205 -12.03 -0.63 14.64
C PHE A 205 -12.55 -1.52 13.51
N LYS A 206 -13.76 -2.09 13.65
CA LYS A 206 -14.40 -2.82 12.54
C LYS A 206 -14.53 -1.89 11.31
N PRO A 207 -14.17 -2.38 10.11
CA PRO A 207 -14.24 -1.55 8.92
C PRO A 207 -15.69 -1.21 8.60
N VAL A 208 -15.93 0.03 8.18
CA VAL A 208 -17.21 0.46 7.65
C VAL A 208 -17.35 -0.08 6.23
N GLY A 209 -18.48 -0.70 5.93
CA GLY A 209 -18.82 -1.13 4.58
C GLY A 209 -18.85 0.07 3.63
N GLY A 210 -18.04 0.04 2.59
CA GLY A 210 -18.19 0.94 1.45
C GLY A 210 -18.98 0.23 0.37
N GLY A 211 -19.84 0.95 -0.35
CA GLY A 211 -20.42 0.44 -1.60
C GLY A 211 -19.32 -0.12 -2.49
N HIS A 212 -19.52 -1.32 -3.03
CA HIS A 212 -18.56 -1.89 -3.97
C HIS A 212 -18.50 -0.96 -5.19
N ARG A 213 -17.40 -0.22 -5.35
CA ARG A 213 -17.16 0.48 -6.62
C ARG A 213 -17.04 -0.59 -7.69
N VAL A 214 -18.01 -0.64 -8.60
CA VAL A 214 -17.96 -1.49 -9.79
C VAL A 214 -16.65 -1.16 -10.50
N ALA A 215 -15.82 -2.18 -10.72
CA ALA A 215 -14.60 -2.00 -11.48
C ALA A 215 -14.99 -1.55 -12.90
N LYS A 216 -14.50 -0.39 -13.33
CA LYS A 216 -14.76 0.18 -14.66
C LYS A 216 -13.48 0.18 -15.47
N ALA A 217 -13.47 -0.56 -16.57
CA ALA A 217 -12.46 -0.49 -17.61
C ALA A 217 -12.74 0.69 -18.57
N TYR A 218 -11.73 1.08 -19.34
CA TYR A 218 -11.84 2.11 -20.38
C TYR A 218 -12.23 1.47 -21.71
N SER A 219 -13.05 2.15 -22.50
CA SER A 219 -13.35 1.71 -23.87
C SER A 219 -12.13 1.88 -24.77
N PRO A 220 -12.06 1.18 -25.92
CA PRO A 220 -10.97 1.38 -26.89
C PRO A 220 -10.86 2.85 -27.34
N GLN A 221 -12.00 3.50 -27.64
CA GLN A 221 -12.02 4.90 -28.05
C GLN A 221 -11.39 5.83 -26.99
N GLN A 222 -11.76 5.65 -25.71
CA GLN A 222 -11.18 6.43 -24.62
C GLN A 222 -9.66 6.28 -24.48
N LEU A 223 -9.12 5.10 -24.81
CA LEU A 223 -7.68 4.86 -24.78
C LEU A 223 -6.98 5.55 -25.95
N VAL A 224 -7.59 5.52 -27.13
CA VAL A 224 -7.09 6.20 -28.34
C VAL A 224 -7.13 7.72 -28.15
N ASP A 225 -8.27 8.29 -27.73
CA ASP A 225 -8.42 9.73 -27.51
C ASP A 225 -7.37 10.27 -26.53
N PHE A 226 -7.09 9.51 -25.46
CA PHE A 226 -6.04 9.88 -24.51
C PHE A 226 -4.64 9.75 -25.12
N ALA A 227 -4.36 8.71 -25.89
CA ALA A 227 -3.07 8.51 -26.54
C ALA A 227 -2.77 9.65 -27.53
N GLU A 228 -3.74 10.06 -28.33
CA GLU A 228 -3.63 11.19 -29.26
C GLU A 228 -3.43 12.51 -28.53
N ALA A 229 -4.21 12.77 -27.48
CA ALA A 229 -4.02 13.97 -26.64
C ALA A 229 -2.63 14.01 -25.98
N ALA A 230 -2.15 12.85 -25.50
CA ALA A 230 -0.81 12.73 -24.93
C ALA A 230 0.29 12.98 -25.97
N LEU A 231 0.13 12.45 -27.19
CA LEU A 231 1.07 12.71 -28.30
C LEU A 231 1.08 14.18 -28.70
N ALA A 232 -0.08 14.83 -28.77
CA ALA A 232 -0.17 16.26 -29.08
C ALA A 232 0.57 17.12 -28.05
N ILE A 233 0.51 16.75 -26.76
CA ILE A 233 1.27 17.41 -25.70
C ILE A 233 2.77 17.12 -25.82
N ASP A 234 3.16 15.88 -26.12
CA ASP A 234 4.57 15.49 -26.25
C ASP A 234 5.25 16.12 -27.48
N ARG A 235 4.48 16.39 -28.55
CA ARG A 235 4.91 17.05 -29.80
C ARG A 235 4.79 18.59 -29.74
N GLY A 236 3.97 19.13 -28.84
CA GLY A 236 3.68 20.55 -28.76
C GLY A 236 4.89 21.41 -28.39
N GLU A 237 4.87 22.65 -28.87
CA GLU A 237 5.83 23.68 -28.46
C GLU A 237 5.64 24.08 -27.00
N ARG A 238 6.72 24.59 -26.38
CA ARG A 238 6.72 25.09 -25.01
C ARG A 238 5.78 26.30 -24.89
N ARG A 239 4.58 26.10 -24.34
CA ARG A 239 3.64 27.19 -24.06
C ARG A 239 3.74 27.58 -22.58
N VAL A 240 3.95 28.86 -22.32
CA VAL A 240 3.90 29.43 -20.98
C VAL A 240 2.52 30.06 -20.83
N GLU A 241 1.66 29.43 -20.02
CA GLU A 241 0.38 30.02 -19.66
C GLU A 241 0.43 30.38 -18.18
N ILE A 242 0.29 31.67 -17.89
CA ILE A 242 0.34 32.19 -16.53
C ILE A 242 -1.09 32.21 -15.99
N GLU A 243 -1.48 31.16 -15.27
CA GLU A 243 -2.73 31.19 -14.52
C GLU A 243 -2.53 31.96 -13.21
N ARG A 244 -3.31 33.04 -13.05
CA ARG A 244 -3.37 33.80 -11.81
C ARG A 244 -4.33 33.12 -10.84
N THR A 245 -3.80 32.47 -9.81
CA THR A 245 -4.61 31.93 -8.71
C THR A 245 -4.47 32.77 -7.44
N LYS A 246 -5.59 33.04 -6.76
CA LYS A 246 -5.53 33.63 -5.41
C LYS A 246 -5.00 32.58 -4.43
N ALA A 247 -3.94 32.92 -3.69
CA ALA A 247 -3.42 32.06 -2.63
C ALA A 247 -4.52 31.78 -1.60
N LYS A 248 -4.58 30.54 -1.11
CA LYS A 248 -5.59 30.13 -0.12
C LYS A 248 -5.39 30.76 1.27
N PHE A 249 -4.22 31.34 1.56
CA PHE A 249 -3.90 32.04 2.80
C PHE A 249 -2.83 33.12 2.56
N GLY A 250 -3.12 34.37 2.95
CA GLY A 250 -2.24 35.54 2.81
C GLY A 250 -2.51 36.40 1.57
N ASN A 251 -2.18 37.70 1.65
CA ASN A 251 -2.32 38.68 0.56
C ASN A 251 -1.29 38.52 -0.57
N ALA A 252 -0.60 37.38 -0.66
CA ALA A 252 0.32 37.10 -1.75
C ALA A 252 -0.44 36.48 -2.92
N GLU A 253 -0.33 37.07 -4.11
CA GLU A 253 -0.78 36.43 -5.34
C GLU A 253 0.03 35.15 -5.55
N ALA A 254 -0.64 34.00 -5.71
CA ALA A 254 0.03 32.75 -6.04
C ALA A 254 0.04 32.61 -7.56
N PHE A 255 1.18 32.87 -8.18
CA PHE A 255 1.42 32.54 -9.57
C PHE A 255 1.61 31.02 -9.66
N GLU A 256 0.60 30.27 -10.09
CA GLU A 256 0.87 28.95 -10.66
C GLU A 256 1.34 29.21 -12.09
N MET A 257 2.67 29.29 -12.27
CA MET A 257 3.24 29.19 -13.60
C MET A 257 2.96 27.78 -14.12
N GLY A 258 1.85 27.65 -14.86
CA GLY A 258 1.58 26.52 -15.72
C GLY A 258 2.56 26.58 -16.89
N ILE A 259 3.82 26.23 -16.63
CA ILE A 259 4.72 25.99 -17.74
C ILE A 259 4.27 24.65 -18.36
N TYR A 260 3.51 24.69 -19.45
CA TYR A 260 3.37 23.55 -20.35
C TYR A 260 4.68 23.44 -21.14
N GLN A 261 5.75 23.16 -20.39
CA GLN A 261 6.95 22.58 -20.95
C GLN A 261 6.54 21.23 -21.50
N ARG A 262 7.00 20.94 -22.72
CA ARG A 262 7.12 19.57 -23.20
C ARG A 262 7.60 18.72 -22.02
N PRO A 263 6.83 17.72 -21.57
CA PRO A 263 7.17 17.03 -20.35
C PRO A 263 8.52 16.36 -20.54
N ALA A 264 9.43 16.55 -19.58
CA ALA A 264 10.76 15.94 -19.60
C ALA A 264 10.69 14.43 -19.89
N THR A 265 9.67 13.78 -19.34
CA THR A 265 9.27 12.41 -19.67
C THR A 265 8.00 12.41 -20.53
N PRO A 266 8.07 11.95 -21.80
CA PRO A 266 6.92 11.87 -22.69
C PRO A 266 5.76 11.07 -22.09
N ILE A 267 4.58 11.67 -22.01
CA ILE A 267 3.42 11.05 -21.37
C ILE A 267 2.76 9.98 -22.25
N ALA A 268 2.87 10.08 -23.58
CA ALA A 268 2.34 9.08 -24.50
C ALA A 268 3.12 7.76 -24.41
N GLN A 269 4.46 7.83 -24.32
CA GLN A 269 5.30 6.64 -24.15
C GLN A 269 5.05 5.96 -22.80
N LEU A 270 4.93 6.76 -21.73
CA LEU A 270 4.56 6.26 -20.41
C LEU A 270 3.17 5.60 -20.44
N PHE A 271 2.20 6.20 -21.13
CA PHE A 271 0.87 5.63 -21.29
C PHE A 271 0.90 4.26 -21.98
N LEU A 272 1.60 4.13 -23.11
CA LEU A 272 1.72 2.88 -23.86
C LEU A 272 2.35 1.78 -22.99
N LEU A 273 3.43 2.08 -22.27
CA LEU A 273 4.03 1.14 -21.32
C LEU A 273 3.01 0.68 -20.28
N LEU A 274 2.28 1.60 -19.65
CA LEU A 274 1.34 1.27 -18.58
C LEU A 274 0.15 0.44 -19.05
N VAL A 275 -0.43 0.81 -20.19
CA VAL A 275 -1.66 0.18 -20.68
C VAL A 275 -1.40 -1.20 -21.28
N LEU A 276 -0.25 -1.40 -21.93
CA LEU A 276 0.09 -2.64 -22.62
C LEU A 276 0.83 -3.66 -21.75
N THR A 277 1.47 -3.24 -20.66
CA THR A 277 2.16 -4.18 -19.74
C THR A 277 1.40 -4.38 -18.41
N GLY A 278 0.47 -3.48 -18.09
CA GLY A 278 -0.21 -3.46 -16.81
C GLY A 278 0.73 -3.20 -15.62
N CYS A 279 1.94 -2.69 -15.82
CA CYS A 279 2.88 -2.40 -14.73
C CYS A 279 2.40 -1.26 -13.81
N ARG A 280 3.00 -1.12 -12.63
CA ARG A 280 2.73 0.05 -11.76
C ARG A 280 3.44 1.28 -12.32
N ARG A 281 2.88 2.46 -12.06
CA ARG A 281 3.48 3.74 -12.48
C ARG A 281 4.97 3.85 -12.19
N GLN A 282 5.39 3.56 -10.97
CA GLN A 282 6.80 3.66 -10.59
C GLN A 282 7.66 2.60 -11.30
N GLU A 283 7.13 1.39 -11.51
CA GLU A 283 7.83 0.34 -12.25
C GLU A 283 8.04 0.74 -13.73
N ALA A 284 7.12 1.49 -14.34
CA ALA A 284 7.30 2.02 -15.69
C ALA A 284 8.36 3.13 -15.76
N LEU A 285 8.39 4.01 -14.76
CA LEU A 285 9.36 5.12 -14.68
C LEU A 285 10.78 4.64 -14.42
N ASP A 286 10.92 3.58 -13.61
CA ASP A 286 12.22 3.00 -13.27
C ASP A 286 12.69 1.93 -14.28
N LEU A 287 11.95 1.70 -15.37
CA LEU A 287 12.24 0.63 -16.33
C LEU A 287 13.50 0.96 -17.16
N LYS A 288 14.45 0.02 -17.19
CA LYS A 288 15.71 0.15 -17.92
C LYS A 288 15.75 -0.75 -19.15
N TRP A 289 16.55 -0.38 -20.16
CA TRP A 289 16.71 -1.21 -21.36
C TRP A 289 17.31 -2.57 -21.06
N SER A 290 18.15 -2.69 -20.03
CA SER A 290 18.67 -3.97 -19.54
C SER A 290 17.59 -4.92 -19.03
N ASN A 291 16.35 -4.43 -18.83
CA ASN A 291 15.20 -5.24 -18.45
C ASN A 291 14.30 -5.61 -19.63
N VAL A 292 14.58 -5.10 -20.84
CA VAL A 292 13.84 -5.43 -22.06
C VAL A 292 14.59 -6.53 -22.79
N ASP A 293 13.98 -7.71 -22.88
CA ASP A 293 14.55 -8.87 -23.55
C ASP A 293 13.91 -9.03 -24.93
N PHE A 294 14.63 -8.62 -25.97
CA PHE A 294 14.16 -8.70 -27.34
C PHE A 294 14.19 -10.12 -27.92
N GLU A 295 15.00 -11.02 -27.36
CA GLU A 295 15.07 -12.43 -27.76
C GLU A 295 13.89 -13.21 -27.18
N ARG A 296 13.65 -13.05 -25.87
CA ARG A 296 12.49 -13.60 -25.16
C ARG A 296 11.20 -12.79 -25.38
N LYS A 297 11.28 -11.70 -26.14
CA LYS A 297 10.14 -10.87 -26.60
C LYS A 297 9.29 -10.33 -25.43
N GLY A 298 9.92 -9.86 -24.36
CA GLY A 298 9.19 -9.38 -23.20
C GLY A 298 9.99 -8.46 -22.29
N ILE A 299 9.37 -8.07 -21.17
CA ILE A 299 9.92 -7.13 -20.22
C ILE A 299 9.97 -7.76 -18.84
N THR A 300 11.13 -7.71 -18.21
CA THR A 300 11.31 -8.09 -16.81
C THR A 300 11.07 -6.89 -15.91
N ILE A 301 10.22 -7.03 -14.89
CA ILE A 301 9.86 -5.94 -13.99
C ILE A 301 10.25 -6.29 -12.56
N TYR A 302 11.12 -5.49 -11.98
CA TYR A 302 11.48 -5.56 -10.57
C TYR A 302 10.52 -4.70 -9.73
N ALA A 303 9.66 -5.35 -8.95
CA ALA A 303 8.75 -4.67 -8.05
C ALA A 303 9.45 -4.33 -6.72
N GLN A 304 10.09 -3.16 -6.64
CA GLN A 304 10.78 -2.68 -5.42
C GLN A 304 9.90 -2.76 -4.16
N LYS A 305 8.60 -2.51 -4.29
CA LYS A 305 7.65 -2.58 -3.17
C LYS A 305 7.51 -3.97 -2.57
N THR A 306 7.70 -5.02 -3.37
CA THR A 306 7.52 -6.42 -2.93
C THR A 306 8.82 -7.22 -2.94
N GLY A 307 9.91 -6.67 -3.48
CA GLY A 307 11.18 -7.40 -3.67
C GLY A 307 11.03 -8.60 -4.59
N ARG A 308 10.13 -8.52 -5.59
CA ARG A 308 9.83 -9.63 -6.51
C ARG A 308 10.06 -9.19 -7.94
N GLU A 309 10.66 -10.08 -8.70
CA GLU A 309 10.78 -9.95 -10.14
C GLU A 309 9.65 -10.72 -10.84
N ARG A 310 9.28 -10.26 -12.03
CA ARG A 310 8.31 -10.94 -12.88
C ARG A 310 8.57 -10.63 -14.35
N PHE A 311 8.20 -11.54 -15.22
CA PHE A 311 8.29 -11.36 -16.66
C PHE A 311 6.90 -11.08 -17.26
N VAL A 312 6.84 -10.08 -18.13
CA VAL A 312 5.66 -9.75 -18.94
C VAL A 312 6.00 -10.03 -20.40
N PRO A 313 5.50 -11.14 -20.97
CA PRO A 313 5.71 -11.41 -22.39
C PRO A 313 4.93 -10.38 -23.21
N LEU A 314 5.58 -9.78 -24.21
CA LEU A 314 4.90 -8.91 -25.18
C LEU A 314 4.45 -9.70 -26.40
N ALA A 315 5.20 -10.73 -26.78
CA ALA A 315 4.83 -11.62 -27.88
C ALA A 315 5.23 -13.08 -27.60
N GLY A 316 4.58 -14.04 -28.25
CA GLY A 316 4.92 -15.47 -28.18
C GLY A 316 4.54 -16.18 -26.88
N ALA A 317 3.65 -15.60 -26.06
CA ALA A 317 3.11 -16.27 -24.88
C ALA A 317 2.06 -17.32 -25.26
N ALA A 318 2.09 -18.48 -24.60
CA ALA A 318 1.13 -19.55 -24.84
C ALA A 318 -0.33 -19.13 -24.54
N GLU A 319 -0.50 -18.22 -23.59
CA GLU A 319 -1.81 -17.72 -23.15
C GLU A 319 -2.37 -16.61 -24.04
N GLY A 320 -1.60 -16.10 -25.01
CA GLY A 320 -2.03 -15.11 -25.99
C GLY A 320 -1.05 -13.95 -26.17
N GLU A 321 -1.12 -13.32 -27.34
CA GLU A 321 -0.26 -12.20 -27.72
C GLU A 321 -0.67 -10.91 -26.97
N VAL A 322 0.31 -10.27 -26.32
CA VAL A 322 0.05 -9.03 -25.56
C VAL A 322 0.18 -7.84 -26.50
N ALA A 323 1.40 -7.45 -26.87
CA ALA A 323 1.66 -6.28 -27.69
C ALA A 323 2.88 -6.45 -28.63
N PRO A 324 2.77 -7.32 -29.65
CA PRO A 324 3.86 -7.56 -30.60
C PRO A 324 4.25 -6.32 -31.42
N LYS A 325 3.32 -5.43 -31.79
CA LYS A 325 3.68 -4.17 -32.46
C LYS A 325 4.42 -3.23 -31.51
N PHE A 326 3.99 -3.15 -30.26
CA PHE A 326 4.70 -2.36 -29.25
C PHE A 326 6.12 -2.87 -29.00
N LEU A 327 6.36 -4.19 -29.06
CA LEU A 327 7.72 -4.75 -29.02
C LEU A 327 8.60 -4.23 -30.17
N GLN A 328 8.04 -4.09 -31.38
CA GLN A 328 8.77 -3.51 -32.52
C GLN A 328 9.05 -2.01 -32.31
N LEU A 329 8.08 -1.27 -31.75
CA LEU A 329 8.28 0.12 -31.39
C LEU A 329 9.41 0.29 -30.36
N LEU A 330 9.45 -0.57 -29.34
CA LEU A 330 10.53 -0.58 -28.35
C LEU A 330 11.90 -0.84 -28.98
N LYS A 331 12.02 -1.73 -29.98
CA LYS A 331 13.28 -1.95 -30.72
C LYS A 331 13.76 -0.68 -31.43
N VAL A 332 12.84 0.06 -32.04
CA VAL A 332 13.17 1.32 -32.71
C VAL A 332 13.53 2.40 -31.69
N TRP A 333 12.89 2.42 -30.52
CA TRP A 333 13.26 3.35 -29.45
C TRP A 333 14.63 3.03 -28.86
N SER A 334 14.96 1.75 -28.64
CA SER A 334 16.26 1.36 -28.10
C SER A 334 17.41 1.69 -29.05
N SER A 335 17.21 1.61 -30.37
CA SER A 335 18.25 1.95 -31.34
C SER A 335 18.53 3.46 -31.44
N LYS A 336 17.70 4.30 -30.81
CA LYS A 336 17.79 5.78 -30.87
C LYS A 336 18.42 6.40 -29.64
N THR A 337 18.80 5.63 -28.64
CA THR A 337 19.33 6.17 -27.39
C THR A 337 20.31 5.23 -26.73
N GLU A 338 21.37 5.79 -26.16
CA GLU A 338 22.30 5.07 -25.28
C GLU A 338 21.95 5.25 -23.80
N ARG A 339 20.84 5.95 -23.49
CA ARG A 339 20.41 6.19 -22.11
C ARG A 339 19.96 4.89 -21.45
N GLU A 340 20.11 4.81 -20.13
CA GLU A 340 19.78 3.60 -19.36
C GLU A 340 18.27 3.29 -19.32
N PHE A 341 17.44 4.34 -19.18
CA PHE A 341 15.99 4.21 -19.00
C PHE A 341 15.25 4.06 -20.33
N VAL A 342 14.21 3.23 -20.34
CA VAL A 342 13.30 3.05 -21.50
C VAL A 342 12.56 4.35 -21.81
N LEU A 343 12.14 5.07 -20.75
CA LEU A 343 11.50 6.36 -20.91
C LEU A 343 12.54 7.48 -21.04
N PRO A 344 12.43 8.36 -22.05
CA PRO A 344 13.20 9.58 -22.12
C PRO A 344 12.92 10.47 -20.90
N HIS A 345 13.93 11.25 -20.54
CA HIS A 345 13.92 12.11 -19.36
C HIS A 345 14.88 13.26 -19.63
N ASN A 346 14.43 14.23 -20.44
CA ASN A 346 15.26 15.38 -20.79
C ASN A 346 15.40 16.31 -19.57
N ASP A 347 16.61 16.84 -19.35
CA ASP A 347 16.89 17.86 -18.34
C ASP A 347 16.63 17.44 -16.87
N ILE A 348 16.42 16.14 -16.62
CA ILE A 348 16.24 15.56 -15.28
C ILE A 348 17.08 14.27 -15.17
N PRO A 349 17.46 13.81 -13.97
CA PRO A 349 18.35 12.66 -13.81
C PRO A 349 17.69 11.29 -14.06
N ALA A 350 16.36 11.21 -13.96
CA ALA A 350 15.60 9.97 -14.16
C ALA A 350 14.14 10.29 -14.56
N PRO A 351 13.42 9.37 -15.23
CA PRO A 351 12.04 9.60 -15.62
C PRO A 351 11.12 9.93 -14.45
N ALA A 352 10.27 10.94 -14.65
CA ALA A 352 9.36 11.42 -13.62
C ALA A 352 7.92 11.54 -14.14
N PHE A 353 6.95 11.35 -13.24
CA PHE A 353 5.54 11.48 -13.61
C PHE A 353 5.14 12.96 -13.78
N ALA A 354 4.96 13.39 -15.03
CA ALA A 354 4.45 14.72 -15.37
C ALA A 354 2.94 14.85 -15.06
N LYS A 355 2.60 15.14 -13.80
CA LYS A 355 1.21 15.18 -13.31
C LYS A 355 0.34 16.21 -14.05
N SER A 356 0.86 17.40 -14.33
CA SER A 356 0.14 18.46 -15.06
C SER A 356 -0.16 18.04 -16.49
N ALA A 357 0.86 17.57 -17.23
CA ALA A 357 0.70 17.08 -18.60
C ALA A 357 -0.30 15.91 -18.70
N TRP A 358 -0.25 14.96 -17.75
CA TRP A 358 -1.22 13.87 -17.71
C TRP A 358 -2.66 14.35 -17.45
N ALA A 359 -2.83 15.37 -16.59
CA ALA A 359 -4.13 15.97 -16.32
C ALA A 359 -4.67 16.73 -17.53
N ASP A 360 -3.81 17.46 -18.26
CA ASP A 360 -4.15 18.13 -19.52
C ASP A 360 -4.56 17.10 -20.59
N ALA A 361 -3.83 16.00 -20.75
CA ALA A 361 -4.22 14.91 -21.65
C ALA A 361 -5.61 14.35 -21.30
N CYS A 362 -5.92 14.18 -20.01
CA CYS A 362 -7.27 13.78 -19.57
C CYS A 362 -8.33 14.82 -19.90
N GLN A 363 -8.02 16.11 -19.79
CA GLN A 363 -8.93 17.21 -20.10
C GLN A 363 -9.22 17.27 -21.60
N ARG A 364 -8.19 17.24 -22.44
CA ARG A 364 -8.31 17.24 -23.91
C ARG A 364 -9.07 16.03 -24.44
N ALA A 365 -8.82 14.85 -23.88
CA ALA A 365 -9.50 13.62 -24.27
C ALA A 365 -10.90 13.44 -23.64
N GLY A 366 -11.33 14.36 -22.75
CA GLY A 366 -12.62 14.25 -22.05
C GLY A 366 -12.76 13.00 -21.16
N VAL A 367 -11.64 12.35 -20.78
CA VAL A 367 -11.63 11.10 -20.03
C VAL A 367 -10.65 11.14 -18.85
N GLN A 368 -11.13 10.72 -17.68
CA GLN A 368 -10.31 10.65 -16.46
C GLN A 368 -9.53 9.32 -16.41
N ILE A 369 -8.35 9.32 -17.03
CA ILE A 369 -7.43 8.19 -17.02
C ILE A 369 -6.43 8.30 -15.87
N SER A 370 -6.24 7.21 -15.13
CA SER A 370 -5.19 7.13 -14.10
C SER A 370 -4.31 5.90 -14.32
N PRO A 371 -2.99 5.98 -14.05
CA PRO A 371 -2.08 4.85 -14.18
C PRO A 371 -2.54 3.58 -13.46
N GLN A 372 -3.09 3.72 -12.24
CA GLN A 372 -3.59 2.59 -11.47
C GLN A 372 -4.81 1.92 -12.11
N ARG A 373 -5.68 2.69 -12.78
CA ARG A 373 -6.82 2.13 -13.51
C ARG A 373 -6.40 1.52 -14.83
N LEU A 374 -5.37 2.02 -15.52
CA LEU A 374 -4.80 1.36 -16.72
C LEU A 374 -4.30 -0.05 -16.39
N ARG A 375 -3.67 -0.22 -15.22
CA ARG A 375 -3.31 -1.54 -14.71
C ARG A 375 -4.51 -2.47 -14.48
N GLN A 376 -5.62 -1.94 -13.95
CA GLN A 376 -6.87 -2.71 -13.82
C GLN A 376 -7.49 -3.00 -15.21
N ASN A 377 -7.36 -2.05 -16.13
CA ASN A 377 -7.80 -2.17 -17.52
C ASN A 377 -7.11 -3.36 -18.19
N PHE A 378 -5.78 -3.49 -18.05
CA PHE A 378 -5.02 -4.63 -18.54
C PHE A 378 -5.63 -5.98 -18.12
N THR A 379 -5.99 -6.13 -16.85
CA THR A 379 -6.66 -7.36 -16.34
C THR A 379 -8.02 -7.60 -16.98
N SER A 380 -8.79 -6.52 -17.19
CA SER A 380 -10.14 -6.57 -17.76
C SER A 380 -10.12 -6.93 -19.25
N TYR A 381 -9.12 -6.44 -19.98
CA TYR A 381 -8.87 -6.84 -21.36
C TYR A 381 -8.33 -8.27 -21.45
N GLY A 382 -7.44 -8.69 -20.54
CA GLY A 382 -7.01 -10.09 -20.43
C GLY A 382 -8.19 -11.06 -20.28
N ALA A 383 -9.18 -10.71 -19.45
CA ALA A 383 -10.42 -11.48 -19.34
C ALA A 383 -11.20 -11.55 -20.66
N SER A 384 -11.20 -10.47 -21.44
CA SER A 384 -11.87 -10.40 -22.74
C SER A 384 -11.16 -11.25 -23.81
N MET A 385 -9.86 -11.45 -23.64
CA MET A 385 -8.98 -12.23 -24.51
C MET A 385 -8.90 -13.72 -24.11
N GLY A 386 -9.54 -14.12 -23.00
CA GLY A 386 -9.47 -15.49 -22.49
C GLY A 386 -8.21 -15.81 -21.68
N VAL A 387 -7.35 -14.82 -21.42
CA VAL A 387 -6.19 -14.98 -20.53
C VAL A 387 -6.68 -15.14 -19.10
N SER A 388 -6.28 -16.20 -18.40
CA SER A 388 -6.75 -16.48 -17.03
C SER A 388 -6.42 -15.35 -16.04
N ALA A 389 -7.26 -15.19 -15.00
CA ALA A 389 -6.99 -14.20 -13.93
C ALA A 389 -5.66 -14.45 -13.22
N SER A 390 -5.26 -15.71 -13.08
CA SER A 390 -3.96 -16.13 -12.53
C SER A 390 -2.79 -15.70 -13.42
N THR A 391 -2.89 -15.89 -14.74
CA THR A 391 -1.85 -15.45 -15.69
C THR A 391 -1.72 -13.92 -15.67
N CYS A 392 -2.84 -13.19 -15.71
CA CYS A 392 -2.83 -11.73 -15.56
C CYS A 392 -2.25 -11.29 -14.20
N ALA A 393 -2.50 -12.05 -13.13
CA ALA A 393 -1.93 -11.78 -11.81
C ALA A 393 -0.41 -11.94 -11.81
N LEU A 394 0.10 -12.98 -12.49
CA LEU A 394 1.51 -13.26 -12.63
C LEU A 394 2.23 -12.15 -13.40
N TRP A 395 1.72 -11.76 -14.57
CA TRP A 395 2.28 -10.65 -15.36
C TRP A 395 2.26 -9.32 -14.59
N GLN A 396 1.25 -9.07 -13.77
CA GLN A 396 1.19 -7.85 -12.96
C GLN A 396 1.96 -7.95 -11.64
N GLY A 397 2.20 -9.13 -11.09
CA GLY A 397 2.68 -9.29 -9.72
C GLY A 397 1.60 -8.94 -8.68
N HIS A 398 0.37 -9.41 -8.91
CA HIS A 398 -0.72 -9.41 -7.94
C HIS A 398 -0.85 -10.77 -7.26
N SER A 399 -1.52 -10.82 -6.09
CA SER A 399 -2.12 -12.08 -5.67
C SER A 399 -3.32 -12.40 -6.56
N THR A 400 -3.62 -13.69 -6.73
CA THR A 400 -4.76 -14.16 -7.52
C THR A 400 -6.07 -13.51 -7.08
N VAL A 401 -6.31 -13.43 -5.76
CA VAL A 401 -7.49 -12.78 -5.16
C VAL A 401 -7.64 -11.32 -5.59
N ILE A 402 -6.53 -10.57 -5.69
CA ILE A 402 -6.57 -9.17 -6.14
C ILE A 402 -6.88 -9.08 -7.64
N ALA A 403 -6.30 -9.97 -8.44
CA ALA A 403 -6.56 -9.99 -9.88
C ALA A 403 -8.02 -10.35 -10.20
N GLU A 404 -8.58 -11.37 -9.56
CA GLU A 404 -9.98 -11.79 -9.75
C GLU A 404 -10.98 -10.65 -9.51
N ARG A 405 -10.74 -9.81 -8.49
CA ARG A 405 -11.58 -8.64 -8.19
C ARG A 405 -11.70 -7.67 -9.38
N HIS A 406 -10.64 -7.54 -10.17
CA HIS A 406 -10.58 -6.62 -11.31
C HIS A 406 -10.88 -7.31 -12.64
N TYR A 407 -10.71 -8.63 -12.70
CA TYR A 407 -10.94 -9.46 -13.88
C TYR A 407 -12.39 -9.43 -14.39
N ARG A 408 -13.36 -9.27 -13.48
CA ARG A 408 -14.80 -9.24 -13.80
C ARG A 408 -15.34 -7.85 -14.17
N ALA A 409 -14.49 -6.85 -14.38
CA ALA A 409 -14.94 -5.53 -14.80
C ALA A 409 -15.59 -5.60 -16.19
N PRO A 410 -16.82 -5.09 -16.40
CA PRO A 410 -17.36 -4.93 -17.74
C PRO A 410 -16.50 -3.92 -18.52
N VAL A 411 -16.06 -4.32 -19.71
CA VAL A 411 -15.39 -3.43 -20.67
C VAL A 411 -16.46 -2.90 -21.61
N PRO A 412 -16.72 -1.58 -21.63
CA PRO A 412 -17.66 -1.00 -22.59
C PRO A 412 -17.19 -1.26 -24.02
N SER A 413 -18.11 -1.67 -24.90
CA SER A 413 -17.82 -1.96 -26.32
C SER A 413 -16.74 -3.04 -26.53
N ARG A 414 -16.76 -4.08 -25.69
CA ARG A 414 -15.83 -5.22 -25.73
C ARG A 414 -15.80 -5.88 -27.11
N LYS A 415 -14.60 -6.01 -27.70
CA LYS A 415 -14.34 -6.82 -28.89
C LYS A 415 -13.30 -7.90 -28.56
N LYS A 416 -13.50 -9.13 -29.04
CA LYS A 416 -12.41 -10.12 -29.07
C LYS A 416 -11.41 -9.69 -30.13
N ALA A 417 -10.13 -9.84 -29.84
CA ALA A 417 -9.04 -9.55 -30.76
C ALA A 417 -7.96 -10.63 -30.62
N PRO A 418 -6.96 -10.69 -31.52
CA PRO A 418 -5.79 -11.55 -31.37
C PRO A 418 -4.73 -10.99 -30.43
N THR A 419 -4.66 -9.67 -30.24
CA THR A 419 -3.65 -9.00 -29.38
C THR A 419 -4.30 -7.97 -28.44
N PHE A 420 -3.66 -7.63 -27.31
CA PHE A 420 -4.17 -6.60 -26.38
C PHE A 420 -4.20 -5.22 -27.05
N GLU A 421 -3.15 -4.86 -27.78
CA GLU A 421 -3.07 -3.59 -28.52
C GLU A 421 -4.23 -3.42 -29.50
N LYS A 422 -4.64 -4.48 -30.21
CA LYS A 422 -5.82 -4.46 -31.09
C LYS A 422 -7.13 -4.45 -30.32
N ALA A 423 -7.22 -5.20 -29.22
CA ALA A 423 -8.41 -5.17 -28.36
C ALA A 423 -8.66 -3.76 -27.80
N MET A 424 -7.59 -3.06 -27.45
CA MET A 424 -7.60 -1.70 -26.92
C MET A 424 -7.69 -0.59 -28.00
N GLY A 425 -7.66 -0.95 -29.29
CA GLY A 425 -7.74 0.00 -30.41
C GLY A 425 -6.45 0.80 -30.66
N LEU A 426 -5.33 0.41 -30.07
CA LEU A 426 -4.05 1.12 -30.16
C LEU A 426 -3.16 0.64 -31.32
N ASP A 427 -3.58 -0.39 -32.06
CA ASP A 427 -2.72 -1.07 -33.03
C ASP A 427 -2.37 -0.21 -34.25
N THR A 428 -3.27 0.66 -34.71
CA THR A 428 -3.00 1.62 -35.80
C THR A 428 -2.02 2.69 -35.33
N LEU A 429 -2.30 3.32 -34.19
CA LEU A 429 -1.47 4.37 -33.60
C LEU A 429 -0.04 3.87 -33.33
N ILE A 430 0.14 2.66 -32.81
CA ILE A 430 1.47 2.08 -32.58
C ILE A 430 2.20 1.85 -33.90
N SER A 431 1.50 1.41 -34.95
CA SER A 431 2.09 1.23 -36.28
C SER A 431 2.57 2.55 -36.87
N GLU A 432 1.77 3.61 -36.77
CA GLU A 432 2.14 4.97 -37.21
C GLU A 432 3.35 5.50 -36.45
N LEU A 433 3.36 5.41 -35.12
CA LEU A 433 4.50 5.81 -34.30
C LEU A 433 5.78 5.03 -34.65
N THR A 434 5.64 3.75 -35.01
CA THR A 434 6.78 2.94 -35.44
C THR A 434 7.33 3.44 -36.77
N ALA A 435 6.45 3.77 -37.73
CA ALA A 435 6.85 4.30 -39.03
C ALA A 435 7.49 5.68 -38.90
N GLU A 436 6.88 6.60 -38.14
CA GLU A 436 7.45 7.92 -37.84
C GLU A 436 8.82 7.81 -37.17
N ALA A 437 8.96 6.90 -36.20
CA ALA A 437 10.22 6.68 -35.54
C ALA A 437 11.29 6.13 -36.51
N LYS A 438 10.96 5.23 -37.44
CA LYS A 438 11.92 4.77 -38.44
C LYS A 438 12.33 5.88 -39.41
N ALA A 439 11.37 6.65 -39.92
CA ALA A 439 11.63 7.73 -40.88
C ALA A 439 12.57 8.80 -40.31
N ALA A 440 12.42 9.15 -39.02
CA ALA A 440 13.32 10.10 -38.36
C ALA A 440 14.77 9.59 -38.19
N HIS A 441 15.06 8.32 -38.47
CA HIS A 441 16.42 7.75 -38.43
C HIS A 441 17.12 7.79 -39.80
N GLU A 442 16.36 7.69 -40.90
CA GLU A 442 16.92 7.63 -42.27
C GLU A 442 17.22 9.02 -42.86
N GLY A 443 16.66 10.09 -42.25
CA GLY A 443 16.80 11.47 -42.72
C GLY A 443 17.82 12.34 -41.98
N GLY A 444 18.65 11.78 -41.10
CA GLY A 444 19.73 12.47 -40.38
C GLY A 444 20.99 11.63 -40.38
#